data_AF-A0A2V8RDH0-F1
#
_entry.id   AF-A0A2V8RDH0-F1
#
_cell.length_a   1.000
_cell.length_b   1.000
_cell.length_c   1.000
_cell.angle_alpha   90.00
_cell.angle_beta   90.00
_cell.angle_gamma   90.00
#
_symmetry.space_group_name_H-M   'P 1'
#
loop_
_entity.id
_entity.type
_entity.pdbx_description
1 polymer ?
#
loop_
_entity_poly.entity_id
_entity_poly.type
_entity_poly.pdbx_seq_one_letter_code
_entity_poly.pdbx_strand_id
1 'polypeptide(L)'
;YIDSIGQGRVWTGQQGKERGLVDEYGGLDKAIEVAKQLANIPADKSIQRVILPHPPGFFEQLMNGGGEDDADAKVKTKEQEAILATLPEGLRHAFRYAQMLDRAKNGEVMLLLPFDLRIK
;
A
#
# COMPACT_ATOMS: atom_id res chain seq x y z
N TYR A 1 23.19 -23.79 22.91
CA TYR A 1 22.91 -22.59 23.73
C TYR A 1 21.86 -21.69 23.08
N ILE A 2 21.95 -21.41 21.77
CA ILE A 2 20.96 -20.56 21.07
C ILE A 2 19.55 -21.17 21.14
N ASP A 3 19.40 -22.49 20.94
CA ASP A 3 18.10 -23.16 21.02
C ASP A 3 17.42 -23.04 22.39
N SER A 4 18.19 -23.01 23.50
CA SER A 4 17.64 -22.91 24.86
C SER A 4 17.16 -21.50 25.21
N ILE A 5 17.68 -20.47 24.55
CA ILE A 5 17.25 -19.07 24.75
C ILE A 5 16.26 -18.59 23.66
N GLY A 6 16.05 -19.40 22.61
CA GLY A 6 15.08 -19.22 21.55
C GLY A 6 13.69 -19.80 21.88
N GLN A 7 12.98 -20.33 20.88
CA GLN A 7 11.63 -20.93 21.01
C GLN A 7 10.48 -19.91 21.21
N GLY A 8 10.54 -18.77 20.53
CA GLY A 8 9.45 -17.77 20.57
C GLY A 8 9.32 -17.02 21.90
N ARG A 9 10.29 -17.18 22.82
CA ARG A 9 10.32 -16.48 24.10
C ARG A 9 10.66 -15.01 23.89
N VAL A 10 9.86 -14.14 24.51
CA VAL A 10 10.11 -12.70 24.56
C VAL A 10 11.07 -12.37 25.69
N TRP A 11 12.03 -11.50 25.41
CA TRP A 11 13.01 -11.00 26.37
C TRP A 11 12.92 -9.48 26.47
N THR A 12 13.09 -8.93 27.67
CA THR A 12 13.32 -7.48 27.80
C THR A 12 14.70 -7.12 27.24
N GLY A 13 14.89 -5.84 26.89
CA GLY A 13 16.21 -5.38 26.44
C GLY A 13 17.33 -5.74 27.42
N GLN A 14 17.08 -5.57 28.73
CA GLN A 14 18.04 -5.93 29.77
C GLN A 14 18.40 -7.42 29.77
N GLN A 15 17.38 -8.28 29.73
CA GLN A 15 17.57 -9.72 29.68
C GLN A 15 18.30 -10.18 28.41
N GLY A 16 18.06 -9.50 27.28
CA GLY A 16 18.73 -9.73 26.01
C GLY A 16 20.23 -9.44 26.10
N LYS A 17 20.61 -8.31 26.71
CA LYS A 17 22.02 -7.95 26.94
C LYS A 17 22.74 -8.96 27.83
N GLU A 18 22.15 -9.35 28.96
CA GLU A 18 22.72 -10.37 29.87
C GLU A 18 22.96 -11.72 29.17
N ARG A 19 22.18 -12.03 28.15
CA ARG A 19 22.25 -13.28 27.37
C ARG A 19 23.08 -13.16 26.09
N GLY A 20 23.63 -11.99 25.79
CA GLY A 20 24.39 -11.73 24.55
C GLY A 20 23.55 -11.66 23.29
N LEU A 21 22.23 -11.42 23.41
CA LEU A 21 21.32 -11.21 22.28
C LEU A 21 21.32 -9.74 21.80
N VAL A 22 21.76 -8.82 22.65
CA VAL A 22 21.83 -7.37 22.38
C VAL A 22 23.25 -6.89 22.68
N ASP A 23 23.85 -6.16 21.75
CA ASP A 23 25.22 -5.65 21.90
C ASP A 23 25.32 -4.37 22.70
N GLU A 24 24.34 -3.46 22.61
CA GLU A 24 24.33 -2.17 23.32
C GLU A 24 22.90 -1.65 23.55
N TYR A 25 22.72 -0.83 24.59
CA TYR A 25 21.47 -0.11 24.82
C TYR A 25 21.52 1.26 24.15
N GLY A 26 20.40 1.66 23.56
CA GLY A 26 20.27 3.00 22.99
C GLY A 26 19.02 3.13 22.14
N GLY A 27 18.83 4.32 21.60
CA GLY A 27 17.83 4.58 20.56
C GLY A 27 18.43 4.53 19.16
N LEU A 28 17.63 4.97 18.19
CA LEU A 28 18.03 5.04 16.79
C LEU A 28 19.28 5.92 16.58
N ASP A 29 19.41 7.03 17.30
CA ASP A 29 20.55 7.94 17.14
C ASP A 29 21.88 7.28 17.53
N LYS A 30 21.87 6.47 18.60
CA LYS A 30 23.05 5.69 19.01
C LYS A 30 23.40 4.61 17.98
N ALA A 31 22.38 3.92 17.45
CA ALA A 31 22.58 2.93 16.40
C ALA A 31 23.20 3.57 15.13
N ILE A 32 22.77 4.79 14.76
CA ILE A 32 23.35 5.54 13.64
C ILE A 32 24.81 5.94 13.92
N GLU A 33 25.12 6.40 15.13
CA GLU A 33 26.48 6.74 15.53
C GLU A 33 27.42 5.54 15.41
N VAL A 34 27.01 4.39 15.96
CA VAL A 34 27.80 3.14 15.88
C VAL A 34 27.95 2.70 14.42
N ALA A 35 26.89 2.77 13.62
CA ALA A 35 26.97 2.45 12.19
C ALA A 35 27.95 3.38 11.43
N LYS A 36 27.97 4.68 11.74
CA LYS A 36 28.95 5.63 11.18
C LYS A 36 30.38 5.22 11.53
N GLN A 37 30.62 4.90 12.80
CA GLN A 37 31.95 4.47 13.28
C GLN A 37 32.41 3.20 12.56
N LEU A 38 31.54 2.18 12.46
CA LEU A 38 31.85 0.93 11.76
C LEU A 38 32.09 1.13 10.26
N ALA A 39 31.39 2.07 9.64
CA ALA A 39 31.53 2.41 8.23
C ALA A 39 32.66 3.43 7.93
N ASN A 40 33.42 3.87 8.94
CA ASN A 40 34.42 4.95 8.83
C ASN A 40 33.87 6.26 8.23
N ILE A 41 32.61 6.59 8.54
CA ILE A 41 31.97 7.83 8.13
C ILE A 41 32.21 8.89 9.22
N PRO A 42 32.69 10.10 8.85
CA PRO A 42 32.84 11.20 9.80
C PRO A 42 31.55 11.53 10.56
N ALA A 43 31.67 11.81 11.86
CA ALA A 43 30.52 12.04 12.75
C ALA A 43 29.69 13.27 12.34
N ASP A 44 30.35 14.28 11.79
CA ASP A 44 29.80 15.54 11.29
C ASP A 44 29.07 15.40 9.94
N LYS A 45 29.29 14.31 9.21
CA LYS A 45 28.60 14.09 7.94
C LYS A 45 27.10 13.88 8.16
N SER A 46 26.26 14.63 7.46
CA SER A 46 24.81 14.45 7.50
C SER A 46 24.41 13.08 6.93
N ILE A 47 23.41 12.46 7.56
CA ILE A 47 22.81 11.21 7.08
C ILE A 47 21.37 11.49 6.71
N GLN A 48 20.97 11.01 5.54
CA GLN A 48 19.57 11.01 5.13
C GLN A 48 18.89 9.73 5.62
N ARG A 49 17.82 9.87 6.40
CA ARG A 49 16.95 8.76 6.79
C ARG A 49 15.99 8.50 5.62
N VAL A 50 15.97 7.28 5.13
CA VAL A 50 15.09 6.87 4.03
C VAL A 50 14.17 5.78 4.54
N ILE A 51 12.87 5.93 4.29
CA ILE A 51 11.87 4.92 4.60
C ILE A 51 11.75 4.01 3.38
N LEU A 52 11.84 2.70 3.60
CA LEU A 52 11.74 1.68 2.56
C LEU A 52 10.43 0.89 2.69
N PRO A 53 9.87 0.37 1.58
CA PRO A 53 10.35 0.52 0.19
C PRO A 53 10.23 1.96 -0.31
N HIS A 54 11.09 2.35 -1.27
CA HIS A 54 11.01 3.69 -1.84
C HIS A 54 9.63 3.89 -2.48
N PRO A 55 8.91 4.98 -2.16
CA PRO A 55 7.72 5.32 -2.92
C PRO A 55 8.12 5.52 -4.39
N PRO A 56 7.28 5.08 -5.35
CA PRO A 56 7.54 5.30 -6.76
C PRO A 56 7.77 6.79 -7.01
N GLY A 57 8.73 7.10 -7.88
CA GLY A 57 9.07 8.49 -8.19
C GLY A 57 7.90 9.22 -8.86
N PHE A 58 7.89 10.55 -8.79
CA PHE A 58 6.89 11.38 -9.49
C PHE A 58 6.77 11.02 -10.98
N PHE A 59 7.90 10.78 -11.65
CA PHE A 59 7.94 10.37 -13.05
C PHE A 59 7.35 8.98 -13.30
N GLU A 60 7.58 8.04 -12.39
CA GLU A 60 7.05 6.68 -12.46
C GLU A 60 5.53 6.70 -12.27
N GLN A 61 5.03 7.53 -11.34
CA GLN A 61 3.60 7.74 -11.17
C GLN A 61 2.96 8.44 -12.38
N LEU A 62 3.67 9.35 -13.04
CA LEU A 62 3.18 10.02 -14.25
C LEU A 62 3.19 9.10 -15.48
N MET A 63 4.23 8.27 -15.67
CA MET A 63 4.27 7.27 -16.74
C MET A 63 3.23 6.16 -16.52
N ASN A 64 3.06 5.71 -15.28
CA ASN A 64 2.02 4.73 -14.94
C ASN A 64 0.61 5.32 -15.04
N GLY A 65 0.45 6.65 -14.88
CA GLY A 65 -0.82 7.37 -15.11
C GLY A 65 -1.01 7.89 -16.53
N GLY A 66 -0.06 7.62 -17.44
CA GLY A 66 -0.07 8.08 -18.84
C GLY A 66 -0.22 6.96 -19.87
N GLY A 67 -0.45 5.72 -19.42
CA GLY A 67 -0.81 4.60 -20.30
C GLY A 67 -2.22 4.78 -20.87
N GLU A 68 -2.39 4.41 -22.14
CA GLU A 68 -3.62 4.53 -22.95
C GLU A 68 -4.91 3.93 -22.32
N ASP A 69 -4.82 3.23 -21.18
CA ASP A 69 -5.96 2.65 -20.49
C ASP A 69 -6.84 3.67 -19.73
N ASP A 70 -6.29 4.80 -19.29
CA ASP A 70 -7.02 5.79 -18.46
C ASP A 70 -7.88 6.77 -19.29
N ALA A 71 -7.52 6.99 -20.56
CA ALA A 71 -8.30 7.83 -21.48
C ALA A 71 -9.60 7.13 -21.90
N ASP A 72 -9.53 5.84 -22.21
CA ASP A 72 -10.70 5.01 -22.51
C ASP A 72 -11.59 4.81 -21.27
N ALA A 73 -11.02 4.66 -20.07
CA ALA A 73 -11.78 4.55 -18.83
C ALA A 73 -12.55 5.84 -18.48
N LYS A 74 -11.93 7.01 -18.66
CA LYS A 74 -12.58 8.32 -18.37
C LYS A 74 -13.64 8.71 -19.40
N VAL A 75 -13.45 8.36 -20.67
CA VAL A 75 -14.44 8.61 -21.73
C VAL A 75 -15.66 7.68 -21.56
N LYS A 76 -15.44 6.39 -21.30
CA LYS A 76 -16.53 5.43 -21.03
C LYS A 76 -17.33 5.80 -19.78
N THR A 77 -16.68 6.30 -18.72
CA THR A 77 -17.38 6.67 -17.47
C THR A 77 -18.35 7.85 -17.69
N LYS A 78 -17.97 8.88 -18.47
CA LYS A 78 -18.83 10.04 -18.74
C LYS A 78 -20.02 9.72 -19.64
N GLU A 79 -19.82 8.87 -20.66
CA GLU A 79 -20.92 8.41 -21.52
C GLU A 79 -21.90 7.51 -20.76
N GLN A 80 -21.37 6.67 -19.86
CA GLN A 80 -22.16 5.80 -19.00
C GLN A 80 -23.02 6.58 -18.00
N GLU A 81 -22.50 7.67 -17.41
CA GLU A 81 -23.27 8.55 -16.52
C GLU A 81 -24.38 9.31 -17.26
N ALA A 82 -24.11 9.78 -18.48
CA ALA A 82 -25.11 10.47 -19.31
C ALA A 82 -26.25 9.54 -19.74
N ILE A 83 -25.93 8.27 -20.04
CA ILE A 83 -26.93 7.23 -20.34
C ILE A 83 -27.73 6.88 -19.07
N LEU A 84 -27.10 6.77 -17.90
CA LEU A 84 -27.79 6.53 -16.63
C LEU A 84 -28.80 7.64 -16.27
N ALA A 85 -28.44 8.90 -16.53
CA ALA A 85 -29.27 10.06 -16.23
C ALA A 85 -30.51 10.15 -17.14
N THR A 86 -30.41 9.70 -18.39
CA THR A 86 -31.48 9.77 -19.40
C THR A 86 -32.38 8.54 -19.42
N LEU A 87 -31.99 7.45 -18.74
CA LEU A 87 -32.77 6.22 -18.68
C LEU A 87 -33.93 6.28 -17.67
N PRO A 88 -35.11 5.71 -18.02
CA PRO A 88 -36.22 5.48 -17.09
C PRO A 88 -35.76 4.70 -15.85
N GLU A 89 -36.33 4.99 -14.68
CA GLU A 89 -35.89 4.43 -13.39
C GLU A 89 -35.82 2.89 -13.37
N GLY A 90 -36.71 2.22 -14.10
CA GLY A 90 -36.71 0.75 -14.22
C GLY A 90 -35.53 0.16 -15.00
N LEU A 91 -34.92 0.92 -15.91
CA LEU A 91 -33.82 0.45 -16.78
C LEU A 91 -32.43 0.74 -16.21
N ARG A 92 -32.33 1.60 -15.20
CA ARG A 92 -31.06 1.91 -14.51
C ARG A 92 -30.45 0.68 -13.82
N HIS A 93 -31.30 -0.22 -13.31
CA HIS A 93 -30.84 -1.46 -12.68
C HIS A 93 -30.25 -2.42 -13.71
N ALA A 94 -30.96 -2.67 -14.82
CA ALA A 94 -30.47 -3.53 -15.89
C ALA A 94 -29.16 -3.00 -16.50
N PHE A 95 -29.03 -1.68 -16.65
CA PHE A 95 -27.81 -1.05 -17.16
C PHE A 95 -26.63 -1.17 -16.17
N ARG A 96 -26.86 -1.01 -14.86
CA ARG A 96 -25.85 -1.31 -13.83
C ARG A 96 -25.37 -2.75 -13.93
N TYR A 97 -26.27 -3.73 -14.01
CA TYR A 97 -25.89 -5.14 -14.15
C TYR A 97 -25.13 -5.42 -15.46
N ALA A 98 -25.51 -4.79 -16.57
CA ALA A 98 -24.82 -4.95 -17.84
C ALA A 98 -23.37 -4.43 -17.80
N GLN A 99 -23.14 -3.25 -17.18
CA GLN A 99 -21.78 -2.72 -17.00
C GLN A 99 -20.93 -3.57 -16.06
N MET A 100 -21.56 -4.09 -15.00
CA MET A 100 -20.90 -5.00 -14.07
C MET A 100 -20.45 -6.29 -14.77
N LEU A 101 -21.29 -6.86 -15.63
CA LEU A 101 -20.92 -8.03 -16.43
C LEU A 101 -19.77 -7.76 -17.41
N ASP A 102 -19.68 -6.55 -17.96
CA ASP A 102 -18.57 -6.15 -18.82
C ASP A 102 -17.24 -6.07 -18.03
N ARG A 103 -17.27 -5.51 -16.82
CA ARG A 103 -16.11 -5.48 -15.90
C ARG A 103 -15.71 -6.86 -15.41
N ALA A 104 -16.68 -7.74 -15.15
CA ALA A 104 -16.43 -9.15 -14.79
C ALA A 104 -15.62 -9.88 -15.85
N LYS A 105 -15.97 -9.68 -17.13
CA LYS A 105 -15.27 -10.31 -18.25
C LYS A 105 -13.81 -9.88 -18.36
N ASN A 106 -13.49 -8.69 -17.85
CA ASN A 106 -12.12 -8.15 -17.80
C ASN A 106 -11.35 -8.58 -16.53
N GLY A 107 -11.90 -9.49 -15.72
CA GLY A 107 -11.21 -10.08 -14.56
C GLY A 107 -11.23 -9.22 -13.29
N GLU A 108 -11.99 -8.13 -13.26
CA GLU A 108 -12.16 -7.30 -12.06
C GLU A 108 -13.08 -7.98 -11.03
N VAL A 109 -12.65 -7.99 -9.77
CA VAL A 109 -13.45 -8.53 -8.66
C VAL A 109 -14.62 -7.60 -8.38
N MET A 110 -15.84 -8.16 -8.42
CA MET A 110 -17.07 -7.40 -8.14
C MET A 110 -17.65 -7.70 -6.77
N LEU A 111 -18.15 -6.63 -6.14
CA LEU A 111 -18.98 -6.70 -4.94
C LEU A 111 -20.40 -6.24 -5.27
N LEU A 112 -21.37 -7.10 -5.00
CA LEU A 112 -22.79 -6.80 -5.08
C LEU A 112 -23.42 -6.96 -3.71
N LEU A 113 -24.23 -5.98 -3.31
CA LEU A 113 -25.13 -6.17 -2.19
C LEU A 113 -26.27 -7.10 -2.65
N PRO A 114 -26.74 -8.04 -1.81
CA PRO A 114 -27.79 -8.99 -2.18
C PRO A 114 -29.19 -8.36 -2.29
N PHE A 115 -29.29 -7.03 -2.15
CA PHE A 115 -30.54 -6.29 -2.25
C PHE A 115 -30.32 -4.89 -2.82
N ASP A 116 -31.32 -4.38 -3.52
CA ASP A 116 -31.36 -3.02 -4.05
C ASP A 116 -32.04 -2.09 -3.03
N LEU A 117 -31.34 -1.03 -2.59
CA LEU A 117 -31.90 0.02 -1.74
C LEU A 117 -32.55 1.10 -2.60
N ARG A 118 -33.84 1.34 -2.39
CA ARG A 118 -34.56 2.49 -2.95
C ARG A 118 -34.72 3.54 -1.86
N ILE A 119 -34.00 4.65 -1.98
CA ILE A 119 -34.23 5.82 -1.13
C ILE A 119 -35.29 6.67 -1.84
N LYS A 120 -36.39 6.92 -1.13
CA LYS A 120 -37.50 7.77 -1.57
C LYS A 120 -37.23 9.22 -1.23
#